data_AF-A0A6A6VBI8-F1
#
_entry.id   AF-A0A6A6VBI8-F1
#
_cell.length_a   1.000
_cell.length_b   1.000
_cell.length_c   1.000
_cell.angle_alpha   90.00
_cell.angle_beta   90.00
_cell.angle_gamma   90.00
#
_symmetry.space_group_name_H-M   'P 1'
#
loop_
_entity.id
_entity.type
_entity.pdbx_description
1 polymer ?
#
loop_
_entity_poly.entity_id
_entity_poly.type
_entity_poly.pdbx_seq_one_letter_code
_entity_poly.pdbx_strand_id
1 'polypeptide(L)'
;MHNLDDAAADYIMAPATSAALTNKFNELYPRIMRETNGDLRFIEQHDPENLTTIAQPFAFVCDYVREVRLSVNVDAARERGVPQESWNALSDLRDMIAPREKIGWFIVVNGDVDRRWDNPDQEAGVSDGESSDLPSSSTGRTGLFREWFSGKVRRAKSTRELSA
;
A
#
# COMPACT_ATOMS: atom_id res chain seq x y z
N MET A 1 -2.96 -24.68 3.92
CA MET A 1 -1.55 -24.42 4.28
C MET A 1 -1.44 -22.93 4.53
N HIS A 2 -1.72 -22.50 5.77
CA HIS A 2 -1.69 -21.09 6.17
C HIS A 2 -0.32 -20.83 6.77
N ASN A 3 0.70 -20.68 5.91
CA ASN A 3 2.03 -20.49 6.43
C ASN A 3 2.15 -19.08 7.03
N LEU A 4 2.33 -19.01 8.35
CA LEU A 4 2.54 -17.78 9.11
C LEU A 4 4.03 -17.39 9.15
N ASP A 5 4.91 -18.19 8.54
CA ASP A 5 6.37 -17.96 8.55
C ASP A 5 6.79 -16.66 7.85
N ASP A 6 5.97 -16.14 6.92
CA ASP A 6 6.23 -14.85 6.23
C ASP A 6 5.62 -13.64 6.96
N ALA A 7 4.86 -13.85 8.03
CA ALA A 7 4.31 -12.78 8.85
C ALA A 7 5.34 -12.39 9.91
N ALA A 8 6.01 -11.25 9.73
CA ALA A 8 6.82 -10.66 10.78
C ALA A 8 5.90 -10.31 11.97
N ALA A 9 6.12 -10.96 13.11
CA ALA A 9 5.33 -10.74 14.33
C ALA A 9 5.39 -9.27 14.80
N ASP A 10 6.51 -8.60 14.52
CA ASP A 10 6.80 -7.25 15.02
C ASP A 10 6.51 -6.13 14.00
N TYR A 11 6.15 -6.46 12.76
CA TYR A 11 5.84 -5.44 11.73
C TYR A 11 4.51 -5.75 11.03
N ILE A 12 3.41 -5.32 11.65
CA ILE A 12 2.05 -5.58 11.19
C ILE A 12 1.73 -4.89 9.84
N MET A 13 2.47 -3.82 9.51
CA MET A 13 2.29 -3.06 8.28
C MET A 13 3.06 -3.66 7.10
N ALA A 14 3.88 -4.69 7.32
CA ALA A 14 4.54 -5.43 6.25
C ALA A 14 3.50 -5.94 5.24
N PRO A 15 3.78 -5.93 3.93
CA PRO A 15 2.83 -6.43 2.92
C PRO A 15 2.35 -7.86 3.19
N ALA A 16 3.24 -8.76 3.61
CA ALA A 16 2.88 -10.14 3.93
C ALA A 16 2.02 -10.25 5.20
N THR A 17 2.43 -9.58 6.29
CA THR A 17 1.69 -9.60 7.56
C THR A 17 0.31 -8.96 7.43
N SER A 18 0.22 -7.80 6.79
CA SER A 18 -1.05 -7.13 6.54
C SER A 18 -1.98 -7.96 5.65
N ALA A 19 -1.47 -8.59 4.59
CA ALA A 19 -2.26 -9.51 3.77
C ALA A 19 -2.75 -10.73 4.56
N ALA A 20 -1.90 -11.32 5.41
CA ALA A 20 -2.27 -12.43 6.27
C ALA A 20 -3.38 -12.04 7.27
N LEU A 21 -3.26 -10.86 7.89
CA LEU A 21 -4.29 -10.30 8.77
C LEU A 21 -5.59 -10.03 8.03
N THR A 22 -5.54 -9.37 6.87
CA THR A 22 -6.73 -9.11 6.05
C THR A 22 -7.42 -10.40 5.63
N ASN A 23 -6.67 -11.44 5.25
CA ASN A 23 -7.23 -12.75 4.93
C ASN A 23 -7.95 -13.38 6.13
N LYS A 24 -7.33 -13.31 7.32
CA LYS A 24 -7.95 -13.81 8.55
C LYS A 24 -9.20 -13.02 8.93
N PHE A 25 -9.22 -11.71 8.73
CA PHE A 25 -10.42 -10.90 8.96
C PHE A 25 -11.55 -11.23 7.97
N ASN A 26 -11.23 -11.54 6.72
CA ASN A 26 -12.20 -12.03 5.75
C ASN A 26 -12.81 -13.39 6.16
N GLU A 27 -12.00 -14.27 6.75
CA GLU A 27 -12.47 -15.57 7.27
C GLU A 27 -13.35 -15.42 8.53
N LEU A 28 -12.89 -14.62 9.51
CA LEU A 28 -13.53 -14.51 10.83
C LEU A 28 -14.69 -13.52 10.87
N TYR A 29 -14.60 -12.44 10.11
CA TYR A 29 -15.53 -11.31 10.16
C TYR A 29 -16.04 -10.92 8.75
N PRO A 30 -16.60 -11.87 7.96
CA PRO A 30 -16.98 -11.62 6.56
C PRO A 30 -18.06 -10.53 6.41
N ARG A 31 -18.94 -10.37 7.41
CA ARG A 31 -19.91 -9.27 7.44
C ARG A 31 -19.20 -7.92 7.57
N ILE A 32 -18.28 -7.79 8.52
CA ILE A 32 -17.54 -6.55 8.77
C ILE A 32 -16.75 -6.15 7.52
N MET A 33 -16.01 -7.11 6.95
CA MET A 33 -15.22 -6.86 5.74
C MET A 33 -16.08 -6.39 4.56
N ARG A 34 -17.30 -6.91 4.39
CA ARG A 34 -18.23 -6.48 3.33
C ARG A 34 -18.82 -5.08 3.56
N GLU A 35 -19.07 -4.70 4.81
CA GLU A 35 -19.68 -3.41 5.16
C GLU A 35 -18.66 -2.27 5.27
N THR A 36 -17.38 -2.63 5.41
CA THR A 36 -16.22 -1.75 5.17
C THR A 36 -15.82 -1.79 3.69
N ASN A 37 -14.76 -1.08 3.28
CA ASN A 37 -14.26 -1.11 1.90
C ASN A 37 -13.61 -2.46 1.49
N GLY A 38 -13.65 -3.49 2.35
CA GLY A 38 -12.99 -4.78 2.12
C GLY A 38 -11.48 -4.77 2.28
N ASP A 39 -10.89 -3.61 2.58
CA ASP A 39 -9.46 -3.38 2.70
C ASP A 39 -9.15 -2.63 4.01
N LEU A 40 -9.36 -3.32 5.13
CA LEU A 40 -8.94 -2.79 6.43
C LEU A 40 -7.41 -2.65 6.45
N ARG A 41 -6.96 -1.51 6.96
CA ARG A 41 -5.55 -1.18 7.11
C ARG A 41 -5.17 -1.26 8.58
N PHE A 42 -4.04 -1.89 8.84
CA PHE A 42 -3.45 -2.00 10.17
C PHE A 42 -2.31 -1.00 10.24
N ILE A 43 -2.35 -0.08 11.21
CA ILE A 43 -1.35 0.98 11.37
C ILE A 43 -0.80 0.93 12.78
N GLU A 44 0.52 0.96 12.90
CA GLU A 44 1.21 1.08 14.18
C GLU A 44 1.79 2.49 14.32
N GLN A 45 1.90 2.96 15.56
CA GLN A 45 2.69 4.15 15.82
C GLN A 45 4.17 3.78 15.73
N HIS A 46 4.93 4.53 14.93
CA HIS A 46 6.38 4.40 14.90
C HIS A 46 7.02 5.79 14.93
N ASP A 47 7.89 5.97 15.91
CA ASP A 47 8.73 7.15 16.06
C ASP A 47 10.19 6.71 15.87
N PRO A 48 10.88 7.15 14.79
CA PRO A 48 12.25 6.74 14.52
C PRO A 48 13.25 7.27 15.57
N GLU A 49 12.88 8.29 16.35
CA GLU A 49 13.71 8.78 17.46
C GLU A 49 13.57 7.91 18.71
N ASN A 50 12.55 7.04 18.78
CA ASN A 50 12.36 6.12 19.88
C ASN A 50 13.22 4.85 19.70
N LEU A 51 14.40 4.86 20.31
CA LEU A 51 15.35 3.75 20.29
C LEU A 51 15.11 2.68 21.37
N THR A 52 14.03 2.79 22.15
CA THR A 52 13.80 1.92 23.32
C THR A 52 12.88 0.73 23.05
N THR A 53 12.02 0.84 22.03
CA THR A 53 11.00 -0.16 21.70
C THR A 53 11.00 -0.45 20.21
N ILE A 54 11.09 -1.72 19.84
CA ILE A 54 11.09 -2.16 18.43
C ILE A 54 9.68 -2.17 17.80
N ALA A 55 8.64 -2.29 18.63
CA ALA A 55 7.24 -2.29 18.27
C ALA A 55 6.40 -1.73 19.44
N GLN A 56 5.27 -1.11 19.11
CA GLN A 56 4.28 -0.61 20.05
C GLN A 56 3.29 -1.71 20.44
N PRO A 57 2.77 -1.67 21.68
CA PRO A 57 1.85 -2.70 22.17
C PRO A 57 0.48 -2.69 21.49
N PHE A 58 0.14 -1.63 20.74
CA PHE A 58 -1.17 -1.45 20.14
C PHE A 58 -1.08 -0.98 18.69
N ALA A 59 -2.11 -1.33 17.93
CA ALA A 59 -2.29 -0.97 16.54
C ALA A 59 -3.69 -0.45 16.29
N PHE A 60 -3.81 0.37 15.26
CA PHE A 60 -5.07 0.89 14.75
C PHE A 60 -5.58 0.00 13.61
N VAL A 61 -6.88 -0.29 13.63
CA VAL A 61 -7.60 -0.97 12.53
C VAL A 61 -8.49 0.05 11.85
N CYS A 62 -8.24 0.32 10.56
CA CYS A 62 -8.77 1.48 9.85
C CYS A 62 -9.44 1.08 8.54
N ASP A 63 -10.67 1.56 8.29
CA ASP A 63 -11.33 1.46 6.97
C ASP A 63 -10.91 2.58 6.00
N TYR A 64 -10.46 3.71 6.55
CA TYR A 64 -9.93 4.82 5.77
C TYR A 64 -8.59 5.27 6.33
N VAL A 65 -7.59 5.33 5.46
CA VAL A 65 -6.24 5.79 5.78
C VAL A 65 -5.80 6.79 4.72
N ARG A 66 -5.22 7.89 5.16
CA ARG A 66 -4.61 8.90 4.28
C ARG A 66 -3.27 9.31 4.86
N GLU A 67 -2.26 9.34 4.00
CA GLU A 67 -0.95 9.91 4.32
C GLU A 67 -1.09 11.43 4.55
N VAL A 68 -0.61 11.90 5.71
CA VAL A 68 -0.57 13.32 6.03
C VAL A 68 0.79 13.87 5.62
N ARG A 69 0.81 14.63 4.52
CA ARG A 69 2.00 15.39 4.09
C ARG A 69 2.06 16.76 4.76
N LEU A 70 3.04 17.58 4.39
CA LEU A 70 3.16 18.96 4.85
C LEU A 70 1.86 19.74 4.60
N SER A 71 1.37 20.42 5.64
CA SER A 71 0.26 21.37 5.60
C SER A 71 -1.09 20.82 5.08
N VAL A 72 -1.45 19.58 5.43
CA VAL A 72 -2.79 19.03 5.14
C VAL A 72 -3.84 19.65 6.07
N ASN A 73 -4.95 20.11 5.49
CA ASN A 73 -6.15 20.45 6.26
C ASN A 73 -6.84 19.15 6.74
N VAL A 74 -6.79 18.91 8.05
CA VAL A 74 -7.34 17.71 8.69
C VAL A 74 -8.86 17.65 8.57
N ASP A 75 -9.56 18.78 8.65
CA ASP A 75 -11.01 18.82 8.51
C ASP A 75 -11.42 18.44 7.08
N ALA A 76 -10.71 18.96 6.08
CA ALA A 76 -10.90 18.56 4.69
C ALA A 76 -10.62 17.07 4.45
N ALA A 77 -9.66 16.47 5.18
CA ALA A 77 -9.42 15.03 5.10
C ALA A 77 -10.58 14.20 5.69
N ARG A 78 -11.36 14.78 6.61
CA ARG A 78 -12.51 14.16 7.26
C ARG A 78 -13.82 14.39 6.49
N GLU A 79 -13.87 15.37 5.60
CA GLU A 79 -15.08 15.74 4.84
C GLU A 79 -15.68 14.59 4.01
N ARG A 80 -14.86 13.65 3.52
CA ARG A 80 -15.36 12.45 2.84
C ARG A 80 -16.28 11.60 3.73
N GLY A 81 -16.10 11.70 5.05
CA GLY A 81 -16.81 10.89 6.02
C GLY A 81 -16.52 9.40 5.90
N VAL A 82 -17.14 8.62 6.79
CA VAL A 82 -17.20 7.17 6.71
C VAL A 82 -18.68 6.82 6.53
N PRO A 83 -19.06 5.95 5.56
CA PRO A 83 -20.44 5.50 5.41
C PRO A 83 -20.99 4.94 6.72
N GLN A 84 -22.29 5.12 6.96
CA GLN A 84 -22.90 4.71 8.23
C GLN A 84 -22.78 3.19 8.45
N GLU A 85 -22.84 2.41 7.37
CA GLU A 85 -22.68 0.96 7.38
C GLU A 85 -21.26 0.59 7.87
N SER A 86 -20.24 1.23 7.31
CA SER A 86 -18.84 1.00 7.71
C SER A 86 -18.58 1.46 9.14
N TRP A 87 -19.20 2.56 9.58
CA TRP A 87 -19.11 3.01 10.97
C TRP A 87 -19.72 2.00 11.95
N ASN A 88 -20.90 1.47 11.63
CA ASN A 88 -21.56 0.45 12.45
C ASN A 88 -20.74 -0.85 12.47
N ALA A 89 -20.20 -1.27 11.32
CA ALA A 89 -19.33 -2.42 11.23
C ALA A 89 -18.06 -2.26 12.08
N LEU A 90 -17.42 -1.08 12.05
CA LEU A 90 -16.28 -0.79 12.93
C LEU A 90 -16.68 -0.80 14.43
N SER A 91 -17.89 -0.32 14.76
CA SER A 91 -18.44 -0.40 16.12
C SER A 91 -18.60 -1.83 16.59
N ASP A 92 -19.23 -2.67 15.78
CA ASP A 92 -19.40 -4.09 16.08
C ASP A 92 -18.05 -4.79 16.21
N LEU A 93 -17.10 -4.49 15.31
CA LEU A 93 -15.75 -5.03 15.34
C LEU A 93 -15.03 -4.67 16.65
N ARG A 94 -15.04 -3.39 17.04
CA ARG A 94 -14.48 -2.94 18.32
C ARG A 94 -15.09 -3.73 19.48
N ASP A 95 -16.41 -3.85 19.52
CA ASP A 95 -17.09 -4.52 20.62
C ASP A 95 -16.70 -6.01 20.72
N MET A 96 -16.30 -6.64 19.60
CA MET A 96 -15.79 -8.00 19.56
C MET A 96 -14.33 -8.14 19.99
N ILE A 97 -13.42 -7.30 19.47
CA ILE A 97 -11.96 -7.53 19.61
C ILE A 97 -11.25 -6.59 20.57
N ALA A 98 -11.84 -5.43 20.85
CA ALA A 98 -11.25 -4.37 21.67
C ALA A 98 -12.35 -3.59 22.42
N PRO A 99 -13.14 -4.27 23.27
CA PRO A 99 -14.25 -3.62 23.95
C PRO A 99 -13.74 -2.44 24.78
N ARG A 100 -14.50 -1.35 24.76
CA ARG A 100 -14.21 -0.07 25.44
C ARG A 100 -13.18 0.85 24.75
N GLU A 101 -12.60 0.43 23.62
CA GLU A 101 -11.75 1.33 22.85
C GLU A 101 -12.55 2.42 22.11
N LYS A 102 -11.87 3.48 21.69
CA LYS A 102 -12.51 4.60 21.00
C LYS A 102 -12.48 4.40 19.49
N ILE A 103 -13.64 4.61 18.85
CA ILE A 103 -13.71 4.75 17.39
C ILE A 103 -13.69 6.24 17.07
N GLY A 104 -12.86 6.61 16.11
CA GLY A 104 -12.71 8.00 15.71
C GLY A 104 -11.62 8.19 14.68
N TRP A 105 -11.34 9.46 14.41
CA TRP A 105 -10.24 9.88 13.55
C TRP A 105 -9.00 10.10 14.40
N PHE A 106 -7.89 9.49 14.00
CA PHE A 106 -6.61 9.59 14.70
C PHE A 106 -5.53 10.04 13.72
N ILE A 107 -4.58 10.83 14.23
CA ILE A 107 -3.32 11.12 13.55
C ILE A 107 -2.30 10.19 14.20
N VAL A 108 -1.74 9.30 13.40
CA VAL A 108 -0.74 8.33 13.87
C VAL A 108 0.60 8.74 13.28
N VAL A 109 1.57 9.00 14.15
CA VAL A 109 2.96 9.18 13.74
C VAL A 109 3.46 7.82 13.30
N ASN A 110 3.77 7.70 12.01
CA ASN A 110 4.31 6.50 11.42
C ASN A 110 5.53 6.86 10.57
N GLY A 111 6.70 6.87 11.21
CA GLY A 111 7.99 7.09 10.54
C GLY A 111 8.54 5.85 9.84
N ASP A 112 7.83 4.72 9.87
CA ASP A 112 8.30 3.42 9.39
C ASP A 112 7.73 3.05 8.02
N VAL A 113 7.70 4.01 7.09
CA VAL A 113 7.16 3.76 5.75
C VAL A 113 8.10 2.90 4.88
N ASP A 114 9.39 2.86 5.25
CA ASP A 114 10.49 2.32 4.44
C ASP A 114 11.06 0.97 4.92
N ARG A 115 10.45 0.29 5.91
CA ARG A 115 10.83 -1.11 6.23
C ARG A 115 10.48 -2.13 5.14
N ARG A 116 10.09 -1.68 3.93
CA ARG A 116 10.16 -2.50 2.72
C ARG A 116 11.63 -2.78 2.47
N TRP A 117 12.06 -3.98 2.84
CA TRP A 117 13.34 -4.58 2.47
C TRP A 117 13.71 -4.24 1.01
N ASP A 118 14.49 -3.18 0.81
CA ASP A 118 15.37 -3.08 -0.35
C ASP A 118 16.31 -4.27 -0.18
N ASN A 119 16.08 -5.34 -0.94
CA ASN A 119 16.90 -6.53 -0.83
C ASN A 119 18.34 -6.17 -1.21
N PRO A 120 19.28 -6.05 -0.24
CA PRO A 120 20.65 -5.71 -0.58
C PRO A 120 21.35 -6.90 -1.27
N ASP A 121 20.73 -8.08 -1.30
CA ASP A 121 21.27 -9.28 -1.95
C ASP A 121 21.18 -9.24 -3.49
N GLN A 122 20.83 -8.09 -4.10
CA GLN A 122 21.03 -7.87 -5.55
C GLN A 122 22.27 -7.03 -5.88
N GLU A 123 23.08 -6.61 -4.90
CA GLU A 123 24.39 -6.01 -5.14
C GLU A 123 25.54 -6.82 -4.53
N ALA A 124 25.65 -8.10 -4.92
CA ALA A 124 26.86 -8.88 -4.67
C ALA A 124 27.16 -9.86 -5.83
N GLY A 125 28.12 -9.48 -6.68
CA GLY A 125 28.79 -10.34 -7.66
C GLY A 125 28.63 -9.85 -9.10
N VAL A 126 29.66 -9.38 -9.83
CA VAL A 126 31.10 -9.67 -9.76
C VAL A 126 31.85 -8.46 -10.34
N SER A 127 32.81 -7.94 -9.59
CA SER A 127 33.94 -7.17 -10.12
C SER A 127 35.15 -8.09 -10.10
N ASP A 128 35.63 -8.49 -11.28
CA ASP A 128 37.06 -8.75 -11.49
C ASP A 128 37.39 -8.36 -12.93
N GLY A 129 38.37 -7.48 -13.08
CA GLY A 129 38.85 -6.98 -14.36
C GLY A 129 39.98 -7.83 -14.92
N GLU A 130 40.00 -7.93 -16.26
CA GLU A 130 41.13 -7.71 -17.17
C GLU A 130 41.28 -8.76 -18.31
N SER A 131 41.07 -8.25 -19.53
CA SER A 131 41.55 -8.61 -20.89
C SER A 131 41.68 -10.07 -21.36
N SER A 132 41.02 -10.38 -22.49
CA SER A 132 41.68 -10.65 -23.79
C SER A 132 40.67 -11.05 -24.89
N ASP A 133 40.72 -10.32 -26.01
CA ASP A 133 40.43 -10.69 -27.41
C ASP A 133 39.04 -11.18 -27.91
N LEU A 134 38.55 -10.47 -28.93
CA LEU A 134 37.45 -10.75 -29.88
C LEU A 134 37.75 -11.99 -30.76
N PRO A 135 36.77 -12.71 -31.39
CA PRO A 135 35.74 -12.09 -32.24
C PRO A 135 34.34 -12.75 -32.37
N SER A 136 33.38 -11.91 -32.74
CA SER A 136 32.26 -12.11 -33.69
C SER A 136 31.61 -13.51 -33.82
N SER A 137 30.35 -13.63 -33.38
CA SER A 137 29.28 -14.11 -34.26
C SER A 137 27.90 -13.64 -33.78
N SER A 138 27.17 -12.99 -34.68
CA SER A 138 25.80 -12.53 -34.52
C SER A 138 24.81 -13.68 -34.65
N THR A 139 23.95 -13.93 -33.66
CA THR A 139 22.67 -14.66 -33.86
C THR A 139 21.68 -14.36 -32.74
N GLY A 140 20.45 -13.98 -33.11
CA GLY A 140 19.22 -14.20 -32.32
C GLY A 140 18.77 -13.03 -31.44
N ARG A 141 18.20 -11.96 -32.02
CA ARG A 141 16.75 -11.74 -32.20
C ARG A 141 15.90 -11.72 -30.92
N THR A 142 15.73 -10.49 -30.43
CA THR A 142 14.45 -9.80 -30.18
C THR A 142 13.46 -10.41 -29.18
N GLY A 143 13.40 -9.79 -27.99
CA GLY A 143 12.25 -9.82 -27.10
C GLY A 143 10.99 -9.28 -27.77
N LEU A 144 9.94 -10.08 -27.70
CA LEU A 144 8.58 -9.80 -28.11
C LEU A 144 7.92 -8.82 -27.12
N PHE A 145 7.96 -7.53 -27.43
CA PHE A 145 6.97 -6.58 -26.91
C PHE A 145 5.92 -6.34 -27.99
N ARG A 146 4.74 -6.96 -27.82
CA ARG A 146 3.56 -6.76 -28.67
C ARG A 146 2.54 -5.87 -27.95
N GLU A 147 2.51 -4.66 -28.47
CA GLU A 147 1.47 -3.63 -28.53
C GLU A 147 -0.01 -4.05 -28.37
N TRP A 148 -0.74 -3.35 -27.50
CA TRP A 148 -2.21 -3.11 -27.53
C TRP A 148 -2.43 -1.90 -26.58
N PHE A 149 -2.69 -0.65 -26.98
CA PHE A 149 -3.76 -0.10 -27.79
C PHE A 149 -3.33 1.18 -28.53
N SER A 150 -3.47 1.16 -29.87
CA SER A 150 -3.53 2.34 -30.73
C SER A 150 -4.98 2.84 -30.81
N GLY A 151 -5.19 4.12 -30.51
CA GLY A 151 -6.44 4.85 -30.78
C GLY A 151 -6.13 6.27 -31.26
N LYS A 152 -6.17 6.46 -32.58
CA LYS A 152 -5.73 7.64 -33.35
C LYS A 152 -6.49 8.93 -33.02
N VAL A 153 -5.72 10.00 -32.76
CA VAL A 153 -6.16 11.39 -32.90
C VAL A 153 -6.23 11.75 -34.39
N ARG A 154 -7.41 12.14 -34.89
CA ARG A 154 -7.56 12.73 -36.23
C ARG A 154 -7.57 14.24 -36.12
N ARG A 155 -6.61 14.88 -36.77
CA ARG A 155 -6.57 16.33 -37.05
C ARG A 155 -7.19 16.56 -38.42
N ALA A 156 -8.12 17.51 -38.54
CA ALA A 156 -8.58 18.04 -39.82
C ALA A 156 -8.38 19.56 -39.84
N LYS A 157 -7.95 20.10 -40.98
CA LYS A 157 -7.62 21.50 -41.24
C LYS A 157 -8.79 22.18 -41.98
N SER A 158 -9.14 23.38 -41.53
CA SER A 158 -9.45 24.62 -42.29
C SER A 158 -10.61 24.63 -43.31
N THR A 159 -11.55 25.58 -43.18
CA THR A 159 -11.67 26.80 -44.03
C THR A 159 -12.68 27.81 -43.46
N ARG A 160 -12.42 29.10 -43.77
CA ARG A 160 -13.12 30.37 -43.49
C ARG A 160 -14.63 30.38 -43.81
N GLU A 161 -15.35 31.32 -43.20
CA GLU A 161 -16.04 32.43 -43.89
C GLU A 161 -16.37 33.55 -42.87
N LEU A 162 -16.27 34.81 -43.32
CA LEU A 162 -16.66 36.04 -42.63
C LEU A 162 -18.14 36.33 -42.89
N SER A 163 -18.86 36.94 -41.96
CA SER A 163 -19.68 38.13 -42.26
C SER A 163 -20.14 38.81 -40.98
N ALA A 164 -20.43 40.10 -41.14
CA ALA A 164 -20.68 41.18 -40.20
C ALA A 164 -21.83 40.97 -39.20
#